data_AF-A0AAV5JE90-F1
#
_entry.id   AF-A0AAV5JE90-F1
#
_cell.length_a   1.000
_cell.length_b   1.000
_cell.length_c   1.000
_cell.angle_alpha   90.00
_cell.angle_beta   90.00
_cell.angle_gamma   90.00
#
_symmetry.space_group_name_H-M   'P 1'
#
loop_
_entity.id
_entity.type
_entity.pdbx_description
1 polymer ?
#
loop_
_entity_poly.entity_id
_entity_poly.type
_entity_poly.pdbx_seq_one_letter_code
_entity_poly.pdbx_strand_id
1 'polypeptide(L)'
;MYRSHLSAKNTLVLFEAMRGVASHAHRINSNSKLRSRLQEFSSITQMQDPPLLRLENESYQFSLAFLQNLIVDKPPSYEEAGVESHLVDLCQEVLQFYLETAHSGQDSESSTNGQLHWWIPLGSGKRRELAARGPLVVATLQAICSLEEASFENNLAQFFPLISRLISCEHGSSEVQVALSDMLSTSVGPVLFRSC
;
A
#
# COMPACT_ATOMS: atom_id res chain seq x y z
N MET A 1 23.48 3.99 10.37
CA MET A 1 24.93 3.77 10.51
C MET A 1 25.53 2.81 9.46
N TYR A 2 24.79 1.84 8.90
CA TYR A 2 25.31 0.93 7.83
C TYR A 2 24.79 1.21 6.42
N ARG A 3 23.99 2.27 6.24
CA ARG A 3 23.30 2.58 4.99
C ARG A 3 24.25 2.76 3.79
N SER A 4 25.41 3.40 4.02
CA SER A 4 26.47 3.56 3.01
C SER A 4 27.33 2.33 2.73
N HIS A 5 27.12 1.21 3.44
CA HIS A 5 27.93 -0.01 3.31
C HIS A 5 27.24 -1.08 2.43
N LEU A 6 25.96 -0.90 2.11
CA LEU A 6 25.22 -1.80 1.23
C LEU A 6 25.29 -1.28 -0.20
N SER A 7 25.69 -2.14 -1.13
CA SER A 7 25.62 -1.84 -2.57
C SER A 7 24.17 -1.79 -3.03
N ALA A 8 23.90 -1.08 -4.14
CA ALA A 8 22.59 -1.02 -4.76
C ALA A 8 21.99 -2.42 -4.97
N LYS A 9 22.80 -3.34 -5.50
CA LYS A 9 22.42 -4.73 -5.75
C LYS A 9 22.00 -5.47 -4.47
N ASN A 10 22.74 -5.32 -3.38
CA ASN A 10 22.41 -6.00 -2.13
C ASN A 10 21.13 -5.44 -1.51
N THR A 11 20.93 -4.12 -1.59
CA THR A 11 19.69 -3.49 -1.13
C THR A 11 18.48 -3.94 -1.94
N LEU A 12 18.63 -4.13 -3.26
CA LEU A 12 17.55 -4.68 -4.10
C LEU A 12 17.19 -6.12 -3.73
N VAL A 13 18.18 -6.97 -3.42
CA VAL A 13 17.93 -8.34 -2.93
C VAL A 13 17.16 -8.32 -1.60
N LEU A 14 17.51 -7.41 -0.69
CA LEU A 14 16.77 -7.24 0.57
C LEU A 14 15.35 -6.74 0.33
N PHE A 15 15.17 -5.78 -0.59
CA PHE A 15 13.87 -5.30 -1.02
C PHE A 15 12.99 -6.44 -1.56
N GLU A 16 13.50 -7.25 -2.49
CA GLU A 16 12.75 -8.38 -3.07
C GLU A 16 12.34 -9.40 -2.00
N ALA A 17 13.26 -9.73 -1.09
CA ALA A 17 12.98 -10.63 0.02
C ALA A 17 11.88 -10.10 0.93
N MET A 18 11.95 -8.82 1.33
CA MET A 18 10.95 -8.20 2.20
C MET A 18 9.59 -8.03 1.51
N ARG A 19 9.58 -7.64 0.23
CA ARG A 19 8.36 -7.60 -0.59
C ARG A 19 7.72 -8.98 -0.70
N GLY A 20 8.53 -10.03 -0.87
CA GLY A 20 8.06 -11.42 -0.87
C GLY A 20 7.41 -11.85 0.44
N VAL A 21 8.00 -11.50 1.58
CA VAL A 21 7.41 -11.73 2.92
C VAL A 21 6.09 -10.96 3.05
N ALA A 22 6.05 -9.69 2.64
CA ALA A 22 4.89 -8.83 2.73
C ALA A 22 3.71 -9.38 1.91
N SER A 23 3.97 -9.72 0.64
CA SER A 23 2.99 -10.29 -0.29
C SER A 23 2.47 -11.65 0.19
N HIS A 24 3.36 -12.49 0.74
CA HIS A 24 2.96 -13.76 1.33
C HIS A 24 2.05 -13.58 2.55
N ALA A 25 2.42 -12.68 3.46
CA ALA A 25 1.62 -12.36 4.64
C ALA A 25 0.24 -11.80 4.25
N HIS A 26 0.20 -10.86 3.29
CA HIS A 26 -1.03 -10.31 2.73
C HIS A 26 -1.92 -11.43 2.16
N ARG A 27 -1.37 -12.31 1.32
CA ARG A 27 -2.12 -13.40 0.69
C ARG A 27 -2.77 -14.35 1.70
N ILE A 28 -2.08 -14.66 2.80
CA ILE A 28 -2.66 -15.49 3.87
C ILE A 28 -3.74 -14.68 4.62
N ASN A 29 -3.46 -13.42 4.95
CA ASN A 29 -4.37 -12.57 5.71
C ASN A 29 -5.70 -12.30 4.96
N SER A 30 -5.63 -12.10 3.64
CA SER A 30 -6.78 -11.84 2.76
C SER A 30 -7.58 -13.10 2.42
N ASN A 31 -7.07 -14.30 2.69
CA ASN A 31 -7.75 -15.56 2.38
C ASN A 31 -8.59 -16.06 3.58
N SER A 32 -9.90 -15.82 3.55
CA SER A 32 -10.84 -16.21 4.60
C SER A 32 -10.85 -17.72 4.92
N LYS A 33 -10.64 -18.57 3.91
CA LYS A 33 -10.55 -20.03 4.08
C LYS A 33 -9.28 -20.46 4.79
N LEU A 34 -8.15 -19.82 4.51
CA LEU A 34 -6.90 -20.07 5.22
C LEU A 34 -6.96 -19.53 6.66
N ARG A 35 -7.54 -18.34 6.84
CA ARG A 35 -7.73 -17.73 8.17
C ARG A 35 -8.62 -18.57 9.08
N SER A 36 -9.76 -19.06 8.58
CA SER A 36 -10.64 -19.94 9.35
C SER A 36 -9.95 -21.25 9.76
N ARG A 37 -9.20 -21.88 8.84
CA ARG A 37 -8.39 -23.06 9.16
C ARG A 37 -7.29 -22.76 10.19
N LEU A 38 -6.59 -21.64 10.08
CA LEU A 38 -5.58 -21.24 11.06
C LEU A 38 -6.17 -21.02 12.46
N GLN A 39 -7.37 -20.44 12.55
CA GLN A 39 -8.10 -20.27 13.81
C GLN A 39 -8.51 -21.62 14.41
N GLU A 40 -9.00 -22.55 13.59
CA GLU A 40 -9.31 -23.92 14.00
C GLU A 40 -8.06 -24.62 14.56
N PHE A 41 -6.94 -24.61 13.84
CA PHE A 41 -5.68 -25.19 14.31
C PHE A 41 -5.17 -24.50 15.59
N SER A 42 -5.24 -23.17 15.67
CA SER A 42 -4.86 -22.39 16.86
C SER A 42 -5.64 -22.84 18.10
N SER A 43 -6.94 -23.11 17.95
CA SER A 43 -7.76 -23.64 19.05
C SER A 43 -7.32 -25.02 19.53
N ILE A 44 -6.83 -25.87 18.62
CA ILE A 44 -6.38 -27.24 18.92
C ILE A 44 -4.97 -27.23 19.54
N THR A 45 -4.08 -26.40 19.02
CA THR A 45 -2.66 -26.37 19.39
C THR A 45 -2.34 -25.39 20.51
N GLN A 46 -3.30 -24.56 20.92
CA GLN A 46 -3.12 -23.41 21.84
C GLN A 46 -2.05 -22.41 21.35
N MET A 47 -1.75 -22.40 20.05
CA MET A 47 -0.80 -21.45 19.47
C MET A 47 -1.47 -20.08 19.25
N GLN A 48 -0.72 -19.01 19.49
CA GLN A 48 -1.21 -17.65 19.22
C GLN A 48 -1.45 -17.44 17.71
N ASP A 49 -2.46 -16.63 17.37
CA ASP A 49 -2.70 -16.21 15.99
C ASP A 49 -1.46 -15.48 15.44
N PRO A 50 -0.90 -15.90 14.29
CA PRO A 50 0.28 -15.27 13.73
C PRO A 50 -0.01 -13.80 13.42
N PRO A 51 0.90 -12.86 13.73
CA PRO A 51 0.69 -11.42 13.54
C PRO A 51 0.87 -11.00 12.07
N LEU A 52 0.14 -11.64 11.15
CA LEU A 52 0.30 -11.52 9.70
C LEU A 52 0.13 -10.07 9.21
N LEU A 53 -0.87 -9.35 9.71
CA LEU A 53 -1.11 -7.96 9.33
C LEU A 53 0.05 -7.04 9.73
N ARG A 54 0.63 -7.28 10.91
CA ARG A 54 1.80 -6.52 11.36
C ARG A 54 3.02 -6.84 10.50
N LEU A 55 3.25 -8.12 10.24
CA LEU A 55 4.36 -8.58 9.39
C LEU A 55 4.25 -8.02 7.97
N GLU A 56 3.05 -8.04 7.39
CA GLU A 56 2.72 -7.41 6.09
C GLU A 56 3.12 -5.94 6.10
N ASN A 57 2.60 -5.16 7.06
CA ASN A 57 2.81 -3.71 7.11
C ASN A 57 4.27 -3.34 7.32
N GLU A 58 4.95 -3.96 8.30
CA GLU A 58 6.36 -3.69 8.57
C GLU A 58 7.23 -4.07 7.37
N SER A 59 6.94 -5.20 6.71
CA SER A 59 7.72 -5.66 5.56
C SER A 59 7.58 -4.75 4.33
N TYR A 60 6.36 -4.24 4.06
CA TYR A 60 6.18 -3.23 3.02
C TYR A 60 6.83 -1.89 3.39
N GLN A 61 6.77 -1.47 4.65
CA GLN A 61 7.47 -0.26 5.11
C GLN A 61 8.99 -0.38 4.93
N PHE A 62 9.58 -1.53 5.26
CA PHE A 62 11.00 -1.78 4.99
C PHE A 62 11.30 -1.76 3.48
N SER A 63 10.43 -2.35 2.66
CA SER A 63 10.56 -2.36 1.20
C SER A 63 10.57 -0.94 0.62
N LEU A 64 9.64 -0.08 1.05
CA LEU A 64 9.61 1.35 0.69
C LEU A 64 10.89 2.06 1.15
N ALA A 65 11.28 1.85 2.40
CA ALA A 65 12.47 2.47 2.97
C ALA A 65 13.74 2.09 2.21
N PHE A 66 13.89 0.84 1.76
CA PHE A 66 15.04 0.43 0.96
C PHE A 66 15.11 1.19 -0.36
N LEU A 67 14.01 1.31 -1.09
CA LEU A 67 13.96 2.03 -2.37
C LEU A 67 14.19 3.53 -2.19
N GLN A 68 13.53 4.16 -1.22
CA GLN A 68 13.73 5.57 -0.90
C GLN A 68 15.18 5.85 -0.48
N ASN A 69 15.78 4.95 0.29
CA ASN A 69 17.18 5.10 0.69
C ASN A 69 18.12 5.03 -0.51
N LEU A 70 17.86 4.14 -1.48
CA LEU A 70 18.65 4.06 -2.72
C LEU A 70 18.53 5.34 -3.55
N ILE A 71 17.33 5.88 -3.70
CA ILE A 71 17.07 7.11 -4.46
C ILE A 71 17.81 8.30 -3.84
N VAL A 72 17.85 8.38 -2.50
CA VAL A 72 18.52 9.47 -1.79
C VAL A 72 20.04 9.32 -1.80
N ASP A 73 20.56 8.10 -1.63
CA ASP A 73 22.00 7.88 -1.51
C ASP A 73 22.73 7.84 -2.86
N LYS A 74 22.03 7.44 -3.92
CA LYS A 74 22.56 7.20 -5.27
C LYS A 74 23.95 6.52 -5.25
N PRO A 75 24.08 5.33 -4.64
CA PRO A 75 25.36 4.64 -4.47
C PRO A 75 26.00 4.24 -5.82
N PRO A 76 27.28 3.86 -5.85
CA PRO A 76 27.90 3.32 -7.07
C PRO A 76 27.10 2.12 -7.59
N SER A 77 26.90 2.02 -8.92
CA SER A 77 26.00 1.07 -9.60
C SER A 77 24.49 1.29 -9.40
N TYR A 78 24.07 2.48 -8.94
CA TYR A 78 22.67 2.88 -8.92
C TYR A 78 22.12 3.04 -10.35
N GLU A 79 21.08 2.27 -10.66
CA GLU A 79 20.31 2.37 -11.90
C GLU A 79 18.98 3.07 -11.60
N GLU A 80 18.93 4.37 -11.87
CA GLU A 80 17.82 5.26 -11.48
C GLU A 80 16.47 4.77 -12.01
N ALA A 81 16.39 4.50 -13.32
CA ALA A 81 15.16 4.03 -13.95
C ALA A 81 14.66 2.71 -13.36
N GLY A 82 15.59 1.79 -13.05
CA GLY A 82 15.25 0.50 -12.44
C GLY A 82 14.68 0.69 -11.03
N VAL A 83 15.35 1.47 -10.18
CA VAL A 83 14.91 1.69 -8.80
C VAL A 83 13.58 2.45 -8.74
N GLU A 84 13.39 3.44 -9.60
CA GLU A 84 12.13 4.19 -9.68
C GLU A 84 10.97 3.28 -10.12
N SER A 85 11.17 2.42 -11.12
CA SER A 85 10.15 1.45 -11.55
C SER A 85 9.71 0.55 -10.39
N HIS A 86 10.66 0.04 -9.58
CA HIS A 86 10.34 -0.76 -8.39
C HIS A 86 9.55 0.03 -7.35
N LEU A 87 9.82 1.33 -7.19
CA LEU A 87 9.09 2.18 -6.27
C LEU A 87 7.65 2.38 -6.75
N VAL A 88 7.47 2.69 -8.03
CA VAL A 88 6.16 2.86 -8.65
C VAL A 88 5.31 1.59 -8.52
N ASP A 89 5.89 0.43 -8.84
CA ASP A 89 5.22 -0.86 -8.71
C ASP A 89 4.81 -1.17 -7.27
N LEU A 90 5.71 -0.92 -6.31
CA LEU A 90 5.44 -1.14 -4.89
C LEU A 90 4.32 -0.22 -4.38
N CYS A 91 4.34 1.05 -4.78
CA CYS A 91 3.31 2.01 -4.43
C CYS A 91 1.94 1.58 -4.95
N GLN A 92 1.87 1.15 -6.22
CA GLN A 92 0.62 0.64 -6.80
C GLN A 92 0.10 -0.60 -6.05
N GLU A 93 0.98 -1.55 -5.76
CA GLU A 93 0.65 -2.78 -5.04
C GLU A 93 0.04 -2.47 -3.65
N VAL A 94 0.68 -1.60 -2.88
CA VAL A 94 0.21 -1.22 -1.54
C VAL A 94 -1.14 -0.51 -1.60
N LEU A 95 -1.31 0.45 -2.52
CA LEU A 95 -2.59 1.15 -2.68
C LEU A 95 -3.70 0.20 -3.11
N GLN A 96 -3.42 -0.72 -4.01
CA GLN A 96 -4.38 -1.71 -4.48
C GLN A 96 -4.87 -2.63 -3.34
N PHE A 97 -3.97 -3.15 -2.49
CA PHE A 97 -4.35 -3.99 -1.34
C PHE A 97 -5.21 -3.25 -0.30
N TYR A 98 -4.89 -1.98 -0.07
CA TYR A 98 -5.71 -1.15 0.80
C TYR A 98 -7.11 -0.95 0.23
N LEU A 99 -7.22 -0.65 -1.07
CA LEU A 99 -8.49 -0.47 -1.77
C LEU A 99 -9.33 -1.75 -1.77
N GLU A 100 -8.73 -2.91 -2.05
CA GLU A 100 -9.43 -4.20 -2.00
C GLU A 100 -10.04 -4.47 -0.62
N THR A 101 -9.32 -4.12 0.44
CA THR A 101 -9.82 -4.26 1.81
C THR A 101 -10.97 -3.29 2.10
N ALA A 102 -10.85 -2.04 1.62
CA ALA A 102 -11.85 -1.00 1.80
C ALA A 102 -13.16 -1.31 1.07
N HIS A 103 -13.09 -1.97 -0.10
CA HIS A 103 -14.25 -2.27 -0.94
C HIS A 103 -14.81 -3.68 -0.73
N SER A 104 -14.10 -4.60 -0.06
CA SER A 104 -14.57 -5.99 0.15
C SER A 104 -15.93 -6.14 0.87
N GLY A 105 -16.47 -5.06 1.47
CA GLY A 105 -17.81 -5.03 2.05
C GLY A 105 -18.95 -4.77 1.05
N GLN A 106 -18.66 -4.33 -0.18
CA GLN A 106 -19.67 -3.98 -1.19
C GLN A 106 -20.09 -5.18 -2.07
N ASP A 107 -19.23 -6.18 -2.22
CA ASP A 107 -19.46 -7.30 -3.16
C ASP A 107 -20.40 -8.38 -2.63
N SER A 108 -20.74 -8.38 -1.34
CA SER A 108 -21.58 -9.44 -0.75
C SER A 108 -23.09 -9.24 -0.95
N GLU A 109 -23.55 -8.13 -1.53
CA GLU A 109 -24.98 -7.83 -1.69
C GLU A 109 -25.44 -7.47 -3.12
N SER A 110 -24.66 -7.77 -4.16
CA SER A 110 -25.06 -7.50 -5.55
C SER A 110 -25.79 -8.67 -6.23
N SER A 111 -26.63 -9.41 -5.49
CA SER A 111 -27.68 -10.22 -6.11
C SER A 111 -29.04 -9.60 -5.82
N THR A 112 -29.68 -9.15 -6.91
CA THR A 112 -31.07 -8.72 -7.07
C THR A 112 -31.47 -7.31 -6.62
N ASN A 113 -31.92 -6.56 -7.62
CA ASN A 113 -32.66 -5.30 -7.59
C ASN A 113 -31.87 -4.01 -7.32
N GLY A 114 -31.97 -3.10 -8.28
CA GLY A 114 -31.59 -1.72 -8.09
C GLY A 114 -32.31 -1.10 -6.90
N GLN A 115 -31.65 -0.09 -6.34
CA GLN A 115 -32.14 0.89 -5.37
C GLN A 115 -31.66 0.68 -3.92
N LEU A 116 -30.97 1.74 -3.47
CA LEU A 116 -30.50 2.09 -2.12
C LEU A 116 -29.12 1.53 -1.72
N HIS A 117 -28.08 2.34 -1.97
CA HIS A 117 -26.81 2.32 -1.23
C HIS A 117 -27.10 2.57 0.25
N TRP A 118 -27.62 1.58 0.98
CA TRP A 118 -27.65 1.66 2.43
C TRP A 118 -26.24 1.41 2.94
N TRP A 119 -25.77 2.37 3.73
CA TRP A 119 -24.42 2.41 4.28
C TRP A 119 -24.27 1.33 5.34
N ILE A 120 -23.99 0.11 4.93
CA ILE A 120 -23.63 -0.94 5.88
C ILE A 120 -22.24 -0.58 6.42
N PRO A 121 -22.11 -0.35 7.74
CA PRO A 121 -20.81 -0.10 8.35
C PRO A 121 -19.88 -1.28 8.06
N LEU A 122 -18.68 -1.03 7.53
CA LEU A 122 -17.66 -2.10 7.47
C LEU A 122 -17.54 -2.78 8.85
N GLY A 123 -17.49 -4.11 8.85
CA GLY A 123 -17.30 -4.88 10.07
C GLY A 123 -16.08 -4.38 10.86
N SER A 124 -16.17 -4.40 12.20
CA SER A 124 -15.14 -3.86 13.09
C SER A 124 -13.74 -4.42 12.84
N GLY A 125 -13.64 -5.67 12.39
CA GLY A 125 -12.39 -6.30 11.96
C GLY A 125 -11.75 -5.64 10.74
N LYS A 126 -12.53 -5.34 9.69
CA LYS A 126 -12.05 -4.68 8.46
C LYS A 126 -11.67 -3.23 8.71
N ARG A 127 -12.43 -2.51 9.54
CA ARG A 127 -12.05 -1.14 9.97
C ARG A 127 -10.72 -1.14 10.72
N ARG A 128 -10.49 -2.11 11.61
CA ARG A 128 -9.21 -2.26 12.30
C ARG A 128 -8.08 -2.60 11.35
N GLU A 129 -8.34 -3.44 10.34
CA GLU A 129 -7.37 -3.79 9.30
C GLU A 129 -6.94 -2.56 8.49
N LEU A 130 -7.91 -1.74 8.04
CA LEU A 130 -7.64 -0.48 7.33
C LEU A 130 -6.87 0.52 8.19
N ALA A 131 -7.26 0.69 9.45
CA ALA A 131 -6.54 1.56 10.39
C ALA A 131 -5.09 1.10 10.59
N ALA A 132 -4.84 -0.20 10.70
CA ALA A 132 -3.49 -0.73 10.85
C ALA A 132 -2.63 -0.53 9.59
N ARG A 133 -3.23 -0.57 8.38
CA ARG A 133 -2.54 -0.28 7.11
C ARG A 133 -2.34 1.21 6.85
N GLY A 134 -3.06 2.08 7.55
CA GLY A 134 -3.07 3.52 7.33
C GLY A 134 -1.67 4.17 7.28
N PRO A 135 -0.76 3.91 8.23
CA PRO A 135 0.59 4.48 8.20
C PRO A 135 1.41 4.08 6.97
N LEU A 136 1.25 2.84 6.51
CA LEU A 136 1.91 2.35 5.29
C LEU A 136 1.36 3.08 4.05
N VAL A 137 0.05 3.27 3.96
CA VAL A 137 -0.57 4.01 2.85
C VAL A 137 -0.16 5.48 2.85
N VAL A 138 -0.09 6.12 4.02
CA VAL A 138 0.44 7.49 4.14
C VAL A 138 1.88 7.58 3.63
N ALA A 139 2.76 6.67 4.07
CA ALA A 139 4.14 6.62 3.59
C ALA A 139 4.20 6.39 2.06
N THR A 140 3.27 5.61 1.52
CA THR A 140 3.16 5.34 0.08
C THR A 140 2.76 6.59 -0.70
N LEU A 141 1.75 7.34 -0.23
CA LEU A 141 1.34 8.60 -0.85
C LEU A 141 2.47 9.64 -0.79
N GLN A 142 3.17 9.72 0.34
CA GLN A 142 4.35 10.58 0.48
C GLN A 142 5.48 10.19 -0.46
N ALA A 143 5.71 8.88 -0.67
CA ALA A 143 6.69 8.40 -1.64
C ALA A 143 6.34 8.80 -3.08
N ILE A 144 5.05 8.73 -3.45
CA ILE A 144 4.57 9.20 -4.76
C ILE A 144 4.82 10.71 -4.92
N CYS A 145 4.49 11.52 -3.91
CA CYS A 145 4.73 12.97 -3.93
C CYS A 145 6.22 13.35 -4.00
N SER A 146 7.12 12.42 -3.62
CA SER A 146 8.56 12.65 -3.64
C SER A 146 9.22 12.32 -4.99
N LEU A 147 8.45 11.78 -5.94
CA LEU A 147 8.92 11.57 -7.32
C LEU A 147 9.20 12.92 -8.00
N GLU A 148 10.15 12.94 -8.92
CA GLU A 148 10.38 14.11 -9.77
C GLU A 148 9.14 14.40 -10.64
N GLU A 149 8.92 15.67 -10.99
CA GLU A 149 7.70 16.11 -11.72
C GLU A 149 7.49 15.30 -13.00
N ALA A 150 8.53 15.11 -13.81
CA ALA A 150 8.47 14.30 -15.05
C ALA A 150 8.17 12.82 -14.77
N SER A 151 8.78 12.24 -13.72
CA SER A 151 8.54 10.85 -13.32
C SER A 151 7.11 10.64 -12.83
N PHE A 152 6.57 11.59 -12.05
CA PHE A 152 5.19 11.56 -11.61
C PHE A 152 4.22 11.67 -12.79
N GLU A 153 4.46 12.60 -13.72
CA GLU A 153 3.65 12.78 -14.94
C GLU A 153 3.62 11.50 -15.79
N ASN A 154 4.77 10.86 -16.00
CA ASN A 154 4.87 9.62 -16.78
C ASN A 154 4.09 8.45 -16.16
N ASN A 155 3.96 8.44 -14.83
CA ASN A 155 3.25 7.38 -14.10
C ASN A 155 1.82 7.78 -13.69
N LEU A 156 1.37 8.99 -14.05
CA LEU A 156 0.07 9.52 -13.64
C LEU A 156 -1.08 8.63 -14.10
N ALA A 157 -1.01 8.06 -15.31
CA ALA A 157 -2.02 7.16 -15.83
C ALA A 157 -2.22 5.90 -14.96
N GLN A 158 -1.17 5.45 -14.27
CA GLN A 158 -1.20 4.28 -13.39
C GLN A 158 -1.71 4.65 -11.99
N PHE A 159 -1.30 5.81 -11.46
CA PHE A 159 -1.71 6.25 -10.14
C PHE A 159 -3.12 6.84 -10.09
N PHE A 160 -3.55 7.57 -11.12
CA PHE A 160 -4.80 8.32 -11.10
C PHE A 160 -6.04 7.44 -10.80
N PRO A 161 -6.20 6.25 -11.40
CA PRO A 161 -7.30 5.36 -11.03
C PRO A 161 -7.28 4.93 -9.55
N LEU A 162 -6.10 4.67 -8.99
CA LEU A 162 -5.95 4.28 -7.58
C LEU A 162 -6.29 5.45 -6.65
N ILE A 163 -5.78 6.65 -6.95
CA ILE A 163 -6.08 7.88 -6.22
C ILE A 163 -7.57 8.19 -6.25
N SER A 164 -8.22 8.09 -7.41
CA SER A 164 -9.66 8.31 -7.57
C SER A 164 -10.49 7.35 -6.72
N ARG A 165 -10.08 6.07 -6.68
CA ARG A 165 -10.71 5.06 -5.81
C ARG A 165 -10.46 5.35 -4.33
N LEU A 166 -9.28 5.86 -3.94
CA LEU A 166 -9.00 6.26 -2.56
C LEU A 166 -9.87 7.44 -2.11
N ILE A 167 -10.10 8.43 -2.99
CA ILE A 167 -11.04 9.54 -2.72
C ILE A 167 -12.45 9.00 -2.49
N SER A 168 -12.83 7.98 -3.25
CA SER A 168 -14.14 7.33 -3.14
C SER A 168 -14.27 6.38 -1.95
N CYS A 169 -13.19 6.12 -1.20
CA CYS A 169 -13.21 5.23 -0.03
C CYS A 169 -13.93 5.90 1.15
N GLU A 170 -15.16 5.47 1.41
CA GLU A 170 -15.95 5.92 2.56
C GLU A 170 -15.38 5.47 3.92
N HIS A 171 -14.61 4.38 3.94
CA HIS A 171 -14.16 3.72 5.16
C HIS A 171 -12.64 3.79 5.40
N GLY A 172 -11.97 4.76 4.79
CA GLY A 172 -10.53 4.95 4.96
C GLY A 172 -10.11 5.43 6.36
N SER A 173 -8.86 5.18 6.74
CA SER A 173 -8.22 5.82 7.89
C SER A 173 -8.19 7.35 7.70
N SER A 174 -8.44 8.12 8.76
CA SER A 174 -8.47 9.60 8.68
C SER A 174 -7.12 10.18 8.25
N GLU A 175 -6.01 9.55 8.67
CA GLU A 175 -4.66 9.95 8.27
C GLU A 175 -4.42 9.78 6.77
N VAL A 176 -5.02 8.76 6.14
CA VAL A 176 -4.93 8.52 4.70
C VAL A 176 -5.67 9.62 3.95
N GLN A 177 -6.83 10.07 4.45
CA GLN A 177 -7.58 11.18 3.85
C GLN A 177 -6.81 12.51 3.94
N VAL A 178 -6.14 12.77 5.06
CA VAL A 178 -5.26 13.94 5.21
C VAL A 178 -4.10 13.88 4.20
N ALA A 179 -3.37 12.76 4.16
CA ALA A 179 -2.25 12.59 3.23
C ALA A 179 -2.68 12.69 1.75
N LEU A 180 -3.87 12.19 1.42
CA LEU A 180 -4.46 12.30 0.10
C LEU A 180 -4.78 13.76 -0.27
N SER A 181 -5.37 14.52 0.66
CA SER A 181 -5.60 15.96 0.49
C SER A 181 -4.30 16.72 0.25
N ASP A 182 -3.27 16.43 1.06
CA ASP A 182 -1.94 17.05 0.92
C ASP A 182 -1.32 16.72 -0.44
N MET A 183 -1.36 15.46 -0.86
CA MET A 183 -0.89 15.01 -2.17
C MET A 183 -1.59 15.73 -3.33
N LEU A 184 -2.93 15.85 -3.29
CA LEU A 184 -3.67 16.53 -4.34
C LEU A 184 -3.29 18.00 -4.46
N SER A 185 -3.05 18.67 -3.32
CA SER A 185 -2.65 20.08 -3.29
C SER A 185 -1.22 20.32 -3.78
N THR A 186 -0.30 19.39 -3.50
CA THR A 186 1.14 19.56 -3.74
C THR A 186 1.62 18.97 -5.05
N SER A 187 1.03 17.87 -5.52
CA SER A 187 1.52 17.10 -6.68
C SER A 187 0.56 17.17 -7.87
N VAL A 188 -0.74 16.96 -7.63
CA VAL A 188 -1.74 16.93 -8.73
C VAL A 188 -2.14 18.34 -9.17
N GLY A 189 -2.31 19.26 -8.23
CA GLY A 189 -2.64 20.66 -8.51
C GLY A 189 -1.67 21.32 -9.49
N PRO A 190 -0.34 21.33 -9.23
CA PRO A 190 0.63 21.95 -10.12
C PRO A 190 0.64 21.36 -11.54
N VAL A 191 0.54 20.04 -11.68
CA VAL A 191 0.52 19.37 -13.00
C VAL A 191 -0.74 19.74 -13.80
N LEU A 192 -1.91 19.79 -13.14
CA LEU A 192 -3.16 20.14 -13.82
C LEU A 192 -3.30 21.66 -14.09
N PHE A 193 -2.81 22.52 -13.19
CA PHE A 193 -3.01 23.97 -13.27
C PHE A 193 -1.86 24.73 -13.94
N ARG A 194 -0.71 24.11 -14.23
CA ARG A 194 0.34 24.72 -15.08
C ARG A 194 0.02 24.70 -16.58
N SER A 195 -1.01 23.97 -17.00
CA SER A 195 -1.41 23.85 -18.42
C SER A 195 -2.35 24.97 -18.91
N CYS A 196 -2.49 26.08 -18.17
CA CYS A 196 -3.32 27.24 -18.52
C CYS A 196 -2.50 28.52 -18.67
#